data_AF-A0A7Y5PA62-F1
#
_entry.id   AF-A0A7Y5PA62-F1
#
_cell.length_a   1.000
_cell.length_b   1.000
_cell.length_c   1.000
_cell.angle_alpha   90.00
_cell.angle_beta   90.00
_cell.angle_gamma   90.00
#
_symmetry.space_group_name_H-M   'P 1'
#
loop_
_entity.id
_entity.type
_entity.pdbx_description
1 polymer ?
#
loop_
_entity_poly.entity_id
_entity_poly.type
_entity_poly.pdbx_seq_one_letter_code
_entity_poly.pdbx_strand_id
1 'polypeptide(L)'
;MHVLLRGTVGALVLAAAVSCAPAAVQHPERLPSLASRLTDRIRAVPGAEVAVSYRDLATGDSLDLGADVDFHAASTMKIPVMLEVLRSVEARRLRLDQEVLLENRFQSIVDGSSYSLDAGDDSDSLMYTRVGTRVPVRDLLERMIVRSSNLATNALIALVGAARANETAHALGATHIRVLRGVEDGKAFAAGMNNTTTSADLAVLLERIERKEALGAASAGLMKEILLRQEFNGEIPAGVPAGTPVAHKTGSITATLHDAAIVYPSGRPPYVLVVLTRKIPDESVARRLIVDISRLVWEHATGTSHVAEGR
;
A
#
# COMPACT_ATOMS: atom_id res chain seq x y z
N MET A 1 -101.20 -52.15 -18.04
CA MET A 1 -99.89 -51.95 -18.71
C MET A 1 -99.35 -50.60 -18.26
N HIS A 2 -98.47 -50.60 -17.26
CA HIS A 2 -97.96 -49.39 -16.61
C HIS A 2 -96.75 -48.81 -17.36
N VAL A 3 -96.80 -47.50 -17.58
CA VAL A 3 -95.76 -46.64 -18.16
C VAL A 3 -94.65 -46.42 -17.13
N LEU A 4 -93.40 -46.67 -17.50
CA LEU A 4 -92.20 -46.35 -16.69
C LEU A 4 -91.43 -45.18 -17.35
N LEU A 5 -91.41 -44.03 -16.67
CA LEU A 5 -90.49 -42.93 -16.98
C LEU A 5 -89.08 -43.28 -16.49
N ARG A 6 -88.08 -43.15 -17.38
CA ARG A 6 -86.64 -43.18 -17.02
C ARG A 6 -86.15 -41.74 -16.82
N GLY A 7 -85.68 -41.43 -15.61
CA GLY A 7 -84.92 -40.21 -15.31
C GLY A 7 -83.42 -40.47 -15.47
N THR A 8 -82.72 -39.58 -16.17
CA THR A 8 -81.25 -39.54 -16.29
C THR A 8 -80.68 -38.52 -15.30
N VAL A 9 -79.78 -38.98 -14.42
CA VAL A 9 -78.95 -38.11 -13.55
C VAL A 9 -77.55 -38.06 -14.17
N GLY A 10 -77.10 -36.88 -14.59
CA GLY A 10 -75.72 -36.64 -15.05
C GLY A 10 -74.80 -36.33 -13.87
N ALA A 11 -73.73 -37.11 -13.70
CA ALA A 11 -72.68 -36.84 -12.74
C ALA A 11 -71.60 -35.93 -13.36
N LEU A 12 -71.34 -34.79 -12.74
CA LEU A 12 -70.28 -33.84 -13.13
C LEU A 12 -68.98 -34.24 -12.41
N VAL A 13 -67.95 -34.65 -13.16
CA VAL A 13 -66.61 -34.93 -12.63
C VAL A 13 -65.77 -33.66 -12.77
N LEU A 14 -65.40 -33.01 -11.65
CA LEU A 14 -64.39 -31.95 -11.64
C LEU A 14 -63.00 -32.58 -11.63
N ALA A 15 -62.24 -32.41 -12.72
CA ALA A 15 -60.82 -32.73 -12.75
C ALA A 15 -60.01 -31.55 -12.19
N ALA A 16 -59.37 -31.73 -11.03
CA ALA A 16 -58.41 -30.77 -10.48
C ALA A 16 -57.08 -30.91 -11.23
N ALA A 17 -56.74 -29.92 -12.05
CA ALA A 17 -55.44 -29.83 -12.70
C ALA A 17 -54.39 -29.36 -11.68
N VAL A 18 -53.52 -30.27 -11.24
CA VAL A 18 -52.32 -29.93 -10.45
C VAL A 18 -51.29 -29.34 -11.41
N SER A 19 -51.13 -28.02 -11.39
CA SER A 19 -50.05 -27.33 -12.12
C SER A 19 -48.74 -27.51 -11.35
N CYS A 20 -47.87 -28.39 -11.84
CA CYS A 20 -46.48 -28.43 -11.39
C CYS A 20 -45.72 -27.26 -12.04
N ALA A 21 -45.53 -26.18 -11.29
CA ALA A 21 -44.56 -25.15 -11.68
C ALA A 21 -43.14 -25.72 -11.57
N PRO A 22 -42.26 -25.51 -12.56
CA PRO A 22 -40.87 -25.93 -12.46
C PRO A 22 -40.19 -25.15 -11.33
N ALA A 23 -39.51 -25.86 -10.43
CA ALA A 23 -38.70 -25.25 -9.38
C ALA A 23 -37.64 -24.35 -10.03
N ALA A 24 -37.63 -23.06 -9.65
CA ALA A 24 -36.62 -22.13 -10.08
C ALA A 24 -35.23 -22.67 -9.68
N VAL A 25 -34.38 -22.91 -10.67
CA VAL A 25 -32.97 -23.25 -10.44
C VAL A 25 -32.33 -22.03 -9.78
N GLN A 26 -32.09 -22.12 -8.47
CA GLN A 26 -31.30 -21.13 -7.75
C GLN A 26 -29.86 -21.24 -8.26
N HIS A 27 -29.44 -20.29 -9.09
CA HIS A 27 -28.04 -20.11 -9.39
C HIS A 27 -27.33 -19.78 -8.07
N PRO A 28 -26.23 -20.45 -7.71
CA PRO A 28 -25.47 -20.07 -6.52
C PRO A 28 -25.07 -18.60 -6.68
N GLU A 29 -25.47 -17.76 -5.71
CA GLU A 29 -25.06 -16.36 -5.66
C GLU A 29 -23.54 -16.31 -5.80
N ARG A 30 -23.05 -15.79 -6.93
CA ARG A 30 -21.62 -15.53 -7.09
C ARG A 30 -21.23 -14.53 -6.00
N LEU A 31 -20.27 -14.91 -5.16
CA LEU A 31 -19.68 -13.98 -4.21
C LEU A 31 -19.27 -12.69 -4.95
N PRO A 32 -19.51 -11.50 -4.37
CA PRO A 32 -19.12 -10.24 -4.98
C PRO A 32 -17.61 -10.24 -5.29
N SER A 33 -17.23 -9.71 -6.45
CA SER A 33 -15.81 -9.59 -6.83
C SER A 33 -15.04 -8.74 -5.82
N LEU A 34 -13.72 -8.94 -5.70
CA LEU A 34 -12.87 -8.08 -4.87
C LEU A 34 -13.07 -6.60 -5.20
N ALA A 35 -13.14 -6.25 -6.49
CA ALA A 35 -13.40 -4.89 -6.95
C ALA A 35 -14.70 -4.29 -6.37
N SER A 36 -15.78 -5.07 -6.36
CA SER A 36 -17.06 -4.62 -5.77
C SER A 36 -16.93 -4.42 -4.26
N ARG A 37 -16.37 -5.41 -3.54
CA ARG A 37 -16.21 -5.34 -2.08
C ARG A 37 -15.35 -4.15 -1.65
N LEU A 38 -14.24 -3.89 -2.34
CA LEU A 38 -13.38 -2.73 -2.08
C LEU A 38 -14.12 -1.41 -2.37
N THR A 39 -14.80 -1.32 -3.52
CA THR A 39 -15.56 -0.12 -3.89
C THR A 39 -16.65 0.20 -2.87
N ASP A 40 -17.39 -0.81 -2.42
CA ASP A 40 -18.45 -0.65 -1.41
C ASP A 40 -17.86 -0.22 -0.06
N ARG A 41 -16.73 -0.80 0.34
CA ARG A 41 -16.04 -0.42 1.58
C ARG A 41 -15.51 1.01 1.54
N ILE A 42 -14.96 1.46 0.41
CA ILE A 42 -14.47 2.84 0.22
C ILE A 42 -15.65 3.82 0.28
N ARG A 43 -16.77 3.51 -0.39
CA ARG A 43 -18.00 4.35 -0.38
C ARG A 43 -18.59 4.54 1.01
N ALA A 44 -18.37 3.61 1.93
CA ALA A 44 -18.78 3.74 3.32
C ALA A 44 -18.01 4.82 4.12
N VAL A 45 -16.97 5.43 3.53
CA VAL A 45 -16.27 6.59 4.10
C VAL A 45 -16.52 7.81 3.20
N PRO A 46 -17.53 8.64 3.50
CA PRO A 46 -17.90 9.78 2.64
C PRO A 46 -16.73 10.74 2.41
N GLY A 47 -16.50 11.10 1.15
CA GLY A 47 -15.45 12.05 0.75
C GLY A 47 -14.04 11.48 0.68
N ALA A 48 -13.83 10.21 1.08
CA ALA A 48 -12.54 9.54 0.95
C ALA A 48 -12.16 9.39 -0.53
N GLU A 49 -10.92 9.75 -0.85
CA GLU A 49 -10.30 9.41 -2.12
C GLU A 49 -9.25 8.34 -1.87
N VAL A 50 -9.41 7.19 -2.52
CA VAL A 50 -8.58 6.01 -2.32
C VAL A 50 -8.12 5.45 -3.65
N ALA A 51 -6.83 5.16 -3.76
CA ALA A 51 -6.28 4.33 -4.82
C ALA A 51 -5.77 3.01 -4.24
N VAL A 52 -6.02 1.92 -4.96
CA VAL A 52 -5.60 0.56 -4.57
C VAL A 52 -4.94 -0.12 -5.76
N SER A 53 -3.78 -0.73 -5.54
CA SER A 53 -3.16 -1.65 -6.49
C SER A 53 -2.82 -2.97 -5.80
N TYR A 54 -3.33 -4.07 -6.35
CA TYR A 54 -3.10 -5.44 -5.88
C TYR A 54 -2.50 -6.29 -7.00
N ARG A 55 -1.52 -7.12 -6.65
CA ARG A 55 -0.80 -8.01 -7.57
C ARG A 55 -0.46 -9.33 -6.88
N ASP A 56 -1.08 -10.42 -7.32
CA ASP A 56 -0.75 -11.78 -6.87
C ASP A 56 0.45 -12.31 -7.66
N LEU A 57 1.58 -12.49 -6.98
CA LEU A 57 2.81 -12.94 -7.66
C LEU A 57 2.83 -14.46 -7.92
N ALA A 58 1.84 -15.21 -7.41
CA ALA A 58 1.68 -16.62 -7.71
C ALA A 58 0.89 -16.86 -9.00
N THR A 59 -0.21 -16.11 -9.18
CA THR A 59 -1.20 -16.37 -10.24
C THR A 59 -1.18 -15.34 -11.36
N GLY A 60 -0.65 -14.13 -11.11
CA GLY A 60 -0.77 -12.98 -12.00
C GLY A 60 -2.12 -12.27 -11.89
N ASP A 61 -3.01 -12.69 -10.97
CA ASP A 61 -4.22 -11.94 -10.66
C ASP A 61 -3.89 -10.53 -10.17
N SER A 62 -4.67 -9.55 -10.61
CA SER A 62 -4.40 -8.15 -10.30
C SER A 62 -5.68 -7.33 -10.27
N LEU A 63 -5.64 -6.25 -9.49
CA LEU A 63 -6.71 -5.29 -9.41
C LEU A 63 -6.14 -3.89 -9.22
N ASP A 64 -6.72 -2.93 -9.94
CA ASP A 64 -6.43 -1.51 -9.79
C ASP A 64 -7.73 -0.73 -9.61
N LEU A 65 -7.74 0.15 -8.60
CA LEU A 65 -8.78 1.14 -8.37
C LEU A 65 -8.10 2.50 -8.31
N GLY A 66 -8.32 3.36 -9.31
CA GLY A 66 -7.70 4.69 -9.37
C GLY A 66 -6.17 4.67 -9.40
N ALA A 67 -5.56 3.64 -9.98
CA ALA A 67 -4.14 3.35 -9.78
C ALA A 67 -3.17 4.39 -10.37
N ASP A 68 -3.63 5.17 -11.36
CA ASP A 68 -2.86 6.26 -12.00
C ASP A 68 -3.15 7.65 -11.41
N VAL A 69 -3.97 7.72 -10.35
CA VAL A 69 -4.28 9.00 -9.69
C VAL A 69 -3.07 9.44 -8.86
N ASP A 70 -2.66 10.69 -9.04
CA ASP A 70 -1.57 11.28 -8.25
C ASP A 70 -2.00 11.59 -6.81
N PHE A 71 -1.17 11.10 -5.88
CA PHE A 71 -1.23 11.42 -4.46
C PHE A 71 0.07 12.10 -4.01
N HIS A 72 0.00 12.87 -2.93
CA HIS A 72 1.22 13.28 -2.24
C HIS A 72 1.89 12.03 -1.67
N ALA A 73 3.15 11.74 -2.03
CA ALA A 73 3.80 10.47 -1.69
C ALA A 73 4.00 10.25 -0.18
N ALA A 74 4.01 11.33 0.61
CA ALA A 74 4.36 11.27 2.03
C ALA A 74 5.69 10.50 2.20
N SER A 75 5.79 9.59 3.16
CA SER A 75 7.01 8.79 3.37
C SER A 75 7.14 7.56 2.45
N THR A 76 6.20 7.26 1.56
CA THR A 76 6.36 6.14 0.60
C THR A 76 7.42 6.45 -0.45
N MET A 77 7.70 7.74 -0.70
CA MET A 77 8.84 8.21 -1.51
C MET A 77 10.21 7.72 -1.02
N LYS A 78 10.31 7.19 0.21
CA LYS A 78 11.55 6.62 0.74
C LYS A 78 11.92 5.30 0.07
N ILE A 79 10.98 4.62 -0.58
CA ILE A 79 11.23 3.40 -1.38
C ILE A 79 12.20 3.69 -2.55
N PRO A 80 11.93 4.65 -3.47
CA PRO A 80 12.88 4.96 -4.54
C PRO A 80 14.19 5.58 -4.03
N VAL A 81 14.18 6.30 -2.90
CA VAL A 81 15.43 6.77 -2.26
C VAL A 81 16.29 5.58 -1.80
N MET A 82 15.67 4.59 -1.15
CA MET A 82 16.35 3.37 -0.70
C MET A 82 16.92 2.56 -1.88
N LEU A 83 16.13 2.41 -2.95
CA LEU A 83 16.58 1.77 -4.19
C LEU A 83 17.83 2.45 -4.73
N GLU A 84 17.83 3.78 -4.83
CA GLU A 84 18.98 4.51 -5.34
C GLU A 84 20.21 4.39 -4.43
N VAL A 85 20.05 4.45 -3.11
CA VAL A 85 21.18 4.25 -2.18
C VAL A 85 21.82 2.89 -2.41
N LEU A 86 21.02 1.82 -2.50
CA LEU A 86 21.53 0.47 -2.72
C LEU A 86 22.11 0.29 -4.13
N ARG A 87 21.49 0.86 -5.16
CA ARG A 87 22.05 0.89 -6.52
C ARG A 87 23.41 1.59 -6.56
N SER A 88 23.56 2.68 -5.83
CA SER A 88 24.83 3.40 -5.68
C SER A 88 25.88 2.59 -4.91
N VAL A 89 25.48 1.72 -3.98
CA VAL A 89 26.37 0.74 -3.33
C VAL A 89 26.85 -0.32 -4.32
N GLU A 90 25.95 -0.90 -5.14
CA GLU A 90 26.33 -1.88 -6.17
C GLU A 90 27.27 -1.30 -7.22
N ALA A 91 27.03 -0.03 -7.60
CA ALA A 91 27.90 0.72 -8.48
C ALA A 91 29.21 1.20 -7.81
N ARG A 92 29.46 0.83 -6.55
CA ARG A 92 30.64 1.22 -5.75
C ARG A 92 30.84 2.73 -5.61
N ARG A 93 29.77 3.52 -5.79
CA ARG A 93 29.76 4.97 -5.53
C ARG A 93 29.59 5.26 -4.05
N LEU A 94 28.94 4.33 -3.33
CA LEU A 94 28.77 4.37 -1.89
C LEU A 94 29.21 3.04 -1.27
N ARG A 95 29.50 3.06 0.03
CA ARG A 95 29.58 1.85 0.86
C ARG A 95 28.63 1.97 2.03
N LEU A 96 28.06 0.86 2.47
CA LEU A 96 27.12 0.85 3.60
C LEU A 96 27.80 1.21 4.93
N ASP A 97 29.09 0.88 5.07
CA ASP A 97 29.91 1.14 6.26
C ASP A 97 30.60 2.50 6.23
N GLN A 98 30.54 3.24 5.11
CA GLN A 98 31.09 4.57 5.07
C GLN A 98 30.27 5.47 6.00
N GLU A 99 30.95 6.26 6.79
CA GLU A 99 30.29 7.20 7.68
C GLU A 99 30.16 8.56 7.02
N VAL A 100 28.99 9.18 7.19
CA VAL A 100 28.73 10.56 6.79
C VAL A 100 28.58 11.43 8.03
N LEU A 101 29.05 12.67 7.97
CA LEU A 101 28.76 13.64 9.03
C LEU A 101 27.26 13.95 8.98
N LEU A 102 26.55 13.68 10.07
CA LEU A 102 25.12 13.95 10.13
C LEU A 102 24.90 15.41 10.50
N GLU A 103 24.36 16.18 9.57
CA GLU A 103 23.99 17.58 9.76
C GLU A 103 22.48 17.75 9.67
N ASN A 104 21.89 18.54 10.59
CA ASN A 104 20.51 18.97 10.48
C ASN A 104 20.45 20.36 9.82
N ARG A 105 20.93 20.42 8.58
CA ARG A 105 20.94 21.64 7.76
C ARG A 105 20.80 21.26 6.29
N PHE A 106 19.72 21.69 5.69
CA PHE A 106 19.37 21.38 4.30
C PHE A 106 19.04 22.67 3.54
N GLN A 107 18.99 22.59 2.21
CA GLN A 107 18.68 23.73 1.35
C GLN A 107 17.33 23.53 0.68
N SER A 108 16.49 24.58 0.70
CA SER A 108 15.20 24.57 0.02
C SER A 108 15.40 24.54 -1.48
N ILE A 109 14.61 23.74 -2.19
CA ILE A 109 14.69 23.64 -3.66
C ILE A 109 14.15 24.89 -4.37
N VAL A 110 13.50 25.81 -3.65
CA VAL A 110 12.93 27.03 -4.22
C VAL A 110 14.00 28.07 -4.51
N ASP A 111 14.89 28.33 -3.54
CA ASP A 111 15.85 29.43 -3.58
C ASP A 111 17.19 29.15 -2.88
N GLY A 112 17.41 27.90 -2.45
CA GLY A 112 18.62 27.51 -1.72
C GLY A 112 18.68 27.97 -0.27
N SER A 113 17.62 28.61 0.27
CA SER A 113 17.61 29.01 1.68
C SER A 113 17.72 27.80 2.61
N SER A 114 18.43 28.00 3.73
CA SER A 114 18.66 26.92 4.69
C SER A 114 17.39 26.62 5.50
N TYR A 115 17.11 25.34 5.73
CA TYR A 115 16.16 24.85 6.72
C TYR A 115 16.76 23.70 7.54
N SER A 116 16.10 23.38 8.65
CA SER A 116 16.42 22.27 9.54
C SER A 116 15.11 21.62 9.98
N LEU A 117 15.17 20.37 10.40
CA LEU A 117 14.01 19.61 10.87
C LEU A 117 13.86 19.73 12.39
N ASP A 118 12.63 19.58 12.88
CA ASP A 118 12.33 19.51 14.31
C ASP A 118 12.25 18.05 14.78
N ALA A 119 12.92 17.72 15.87
CA ALA A 119 12.92 16.37 16.43
C ALA A 119 11.53 15.92 16.94
N GLY A 120 10.65 16.86 17.28
CA GLY A 120 9.28 16.62 17.72
C GLY A 120 8.31 16.27 16.58
N ASP A 121 8.64 16.68 15.35
CA ASP A 121 7.84 16.39 14.15
C ASP A 121 8.29 15.09 13.44
N ASP A 122 9.40 14.50 13.88
CA ASP A 122 9.97 13.26 13.34
C ASP A 122 9.64 12.06 14.23
N SER A 123 9.28 10.94 13.60
CA SER A 123 9.01 9.68 14.28
C SER A 123 10.27 8.98 14.83
N ASP A 124 11.46 9.51 14.52
CA ASP A 124 12.75 9.04 15.02
C ASP A 124 13.60 10.14 15.67
N SER A 125 13.13 10.68 16.80
CA SER A 125 13.82 11.72 17.56
C SER A 125 15.24 11.33 18.02
N LEU A 126 15.54 10.03 18.15
CA LEU A 126 16.86 9.54 18.55
C LEU A 126 17.96 9.90 17.55
N MET A 127 17.64 9.99 16.25
CA MET A 127 18.63 10.36 15.24
C MET A 127 19.16 11.79 15.41
N TYR A 128 18.39 12.68 16.03
CA TYR A 128 18.81 14.07 16.27
C TYR A 128 19.92 14.16 17.32
N THR A 129 20.00 13.18 18.24
CA THR A 129 21.10 13.08 19.22
C THR A 129 22.46 12.76 18.57
N ARG A 130 22.44 12.29 17.32
CA ARG A 130 23.64 11.97 16.53
C ARG A 130 24.11 13.11 15.63
N VAL A 131 23.41 14.25 15.60
CA VAL A 131 23.82 15.43 14.81
C VAL A 131 25.21 15.89 15.25
N GLY A 132 26.08 16.19 14.28
CA GLY A 132 27.48 16.53 14.51
C GLY A 132 28.41 15.31 14.67
N THR A 133 27.87 14.09 14.65
CA THR A 133 28.65 12.84 14.67
C THR A 133 28.70 12.19 13.29
N ARG A 134 29.62 11.24 13.12
CA ARG A 134 29.67 10.40 11.93
C ARG A 134 28.73 9.20 12.10
N VAL A 135 27.93 8.92 11.07
CA VAL A 135 26.92 7.86 11.07
C VAL A 135 27.08 7.01 9.81
N PRO A 136 27.13 5.67 9.91
CA PRO A 136 27.16 4.79 8.75
C PRO A 136 25.94 5.00 7.83
N VAL A 137 26.14 4.90 6.51
CA VAL A 137 25.04 4.94 5.53
C VAL A 137 24.01 3.83 5.80
N ARG A 138 24.46 2.65 6.27
CA ARG A 138 23.58 1.56 6.70
C ARG A 138 22.59 2.04 7.76
N ASP A 139 23.06 2.67 8.81
CA ASP A 139 22.21 3.12 9.92
C ASP A 139 21.15 4.11 9.43
N LEU A 140 21.55 5.06 8.57
CA LEU A 140 20.62 6.02 7.97
C LEU A 140 19.56 5.32 7.10
N LEU A 141 19.97 4.34 6.28
CA LEU A 141 19.08 3.58 5.41
C LEU A 141 18.04 2.81 6.22
N GLU A 142 18.48 2.16 7.30
CA GLU A 142 17.61 1.42 8.20
C GLU A 142 16.62 2.35 8.91
N ARG A 143 17.11 3.45 9.52
CA ARG A 143 16.25 4.42 10.23
C ARG A 143 15.25 5.10 9.31
N MET A 144 15.64 5.42 8.07
CA MET A 144 14.76 6.00 7.05
C MET A 144 13.54 5.11 6.77
N ILE A 145 13.70 3.79 6.81
CA ILE A 145 12.60 2.87 6.53
C ILE A 145 11.91 2.46 7.83
N VAL A 146 12.63 1.82 8.75
CA VAL A 146 12.11 1.16 9.96
C VAL A 146 11.34 2.11 10.87
N ARG A 147 11.88 3.31 11.08
CA ARG A 147 11.29 4.36 11.93
C ARG A 147 10.82 5.57 11.12
N SER A 148 10.84 5.48 9.79
CA SER A 148 10.49 6.58 8.91
C SER A 148 11.24 7.90 9.21
N SER A 149 12.49 7.85 9.67
CA SER A 149 13.25 9.06 10.07
C SER A 149 13.33 10.08 8.94
N ASN A 150 12.86 11.31 9.16
CA ASN A 150 12.96 12.40 8.20
C ASN A 150 14.39 12.92 8.09
N LEU A 151 15.10 13.03 9.22
CA LEU A 151 16.50 13.43 9.22
C LEU A 151 17.39 12.46 8.42
N ALA A 152 17.23 11.16 8.62
CA ALA A 152 17.96 10.16 7.84
C ALA A 152 17.57 10.19 6.36
N THR A 153 16.30 10.44 6.05
CA THR A 153 15.82 10.59 4.66
C THR A 153 16.54 11.75 3.97
N ASN A 154 16.58 12.93 4.60
CA ASN A 154 17.19 14.10 4.00
C ASN A 154 18.70 13.96 3.86
N ALA A 155 19.38 13.33 4.82
CA ALA A 155 20.80 13.01 4.71
C ALA A 155 21.09 12.08 3.52
N LEU A 156 20.26 11.05 3.30
CA LEU A 156 20.41 10.15 2.16
C LEU A 156 20.07 10.82 0.83
N ILE A 157 19.04 11.66 0.77
CA ILE A 157 18.73 12.47 -0.42
C ILE A 157 19.86 13.43 -0.74
N ALA A 158 20.49 14.07 0.25
CA ALA A 158 21.65 14.93 0.03
C ALA A 158 22.84 14.13 -0.54
N LEU A 159 22.98 12.87 -0.16
CA LEU A 159 24.06 11.99 -0.61
C LEU A 159 23.86 11.48 -2.05
N VAL A 160 22.65 11.04 -2.41
CA VAL A 160 22.39 10.44 -3.73
C VAL A 160 21.74 11.39 -4.74
N GLY A 161 21.01 12.39 -4.26
CA GLY A 161 20.22 13.32 -5.07
C GLY A 161 18.84 12.76 -5.44
N ALA A 162 17.82 13.61 -5.34
CA ALA A 162 16.43 13.26 -5.66
C ALA A 162 16.24 12.87 -7.13
N ALA A 163 16.97 13.51 -8.06
CA ALA A 163 16.93 13.19 -9.49
C ALA A 163 17.32 11.73 -9.78
N ARG A 164 18.38 11.23 -9.13
CA ARG A 164 18.82 9.83 -9.29
C ARG A 164 17.83 8.83 -8.70
N ALA A 165 17.15 9.18 -7.60
CA ALA A 165 16.06 8.37 -7.06
C ALA A 165 14.90 8.24 -8.07
N ASN A 166 14.54 9.34 -8.76
CA ASN A 166 13.54 9.31 -9.83
C ASN A 166 14.01 8.48 -11.03
N GLU A 167 15.23 8.70 -11.52
CA GLU A 167 15.79 7.93 -12.63
C GLU A 167 15.76 6.43 -12.35
N THR A 168 16.12 6.02 -11.12
CA THR A 168 16.05 4.62 -10.68
C THR A 168 14.62 4.09 -10.69
N ALA A 169 13.67 4.84 -10.13
CA ALA A 169 12.26 4.43 -10.13
C ALA A 169 11.71 4.30 -11.56
N HIS A 170 12.00 5.28 -12.41
CA HIS A 170 11.50 5.37 -13.78
C HIS A 170 12.09 4.25 -14.64
N ALA A 171 13.36 3.91 -14.46
CA ALA A 171 14.01 2.78 -15.13
C ALA A 171 13.37 1.42 -14.77
N LEU A 172 12.70 1.33 -13.61
CA LEU A 172 11.99 0.13 -13.15
C LEU A 172 10.52 0.09 -13.60
N GLY A 173 10.04 1.15 -14.25
CA GLY A 173 8.68 1.28 -14.79
C GLY A 173 7.73 2.11 -13.94
N ALA A 174 8.19 2.68 -12.81
CA ALA A 174 7.40 3.60 -12.00
C ALA A 174 7.63 5.04 -12.49
N THR A 175 6.92 5.48 -13.53
CA THR A 175 7.23 6.71 -14.28
C THR A 175 6.54 7.98 -13.78
N HIS A 176 5.63 7.87 -12.82
CA HIS A 176 4.82 8.96 -12.26
C HIS A 176 5.29 9.44 -10.88
N ILE A 177 5.97 8.57 -10.12
CA ILE A 177 6.54 8.89 -8.81
C ILE A 177 7.63 9.93 -8.96
N ARG A 178 7.59 10.94 -8.08
CA ARG A 178 8.51 12.08 -8.09
C ARG A 178 8.97 12.39 -6.67
N VAL A 179 10.23 12.13 -6.41
CA VAL A 179 11.00 12.70 -5.30
C VAL A 179 11.52 14.06 -5.78
N LEU A 180 10.94 15.16 -5.29
CA LEU A 180 11.33 16.52 -5.67
C LEU A 180 12.15 17.21 -4.58
N ARG A 181 11.73 17.07 -3.32
CA ARG A 181 12.28 17.78 -2.18
C ARG A 181 12.58 16.85 -1.00
N GLY A 182 13.47 17.32 -0.13
CA GLY A 182 13.60 16.78 1.21
C GLY A 182 12.29 16.88 1.98
N VAL A 183 12.17 16.04 3.00
CA VAL A 183 11.09 16.11 3.98
C VAL A 183 11.22 17.45 4.74
N GLU A 184 10.07 18.06 5.05
CA GLU A 184 9.98 19.35 5.78
C GLU A 184 10.63 20.57 5.11
N ASP A 185 10.94 20.54 3.80
CA ASP A 185 11.13 21.77 3.03
C ASP A 185 9.79 22.52 2.88
N GLY A 186 9.41 23.25 3.94
CA GLY A 186 8.12 23.92 4.06
C GLY A 186 7.90 25.02 3.03
N LYS A 187 8.97 25.69 2.60
CA LYS A 187 8.90 26.70 1.52
C LYS A 187 8.52 26.05 0.19
N ALA A 188 9.16 24.93 -0.15
CA ALA A 188 8.80 24.16 -1.35
C ALA A 188 7.37 23.58 -1.26
N PHE A 189 6.98 23.07 -0.09
CA PHE A 189 5.61 22.61 0.16
C PHE A 189 4.58 23.71 -0.08
N ALA A 190 4.78 24.90 0.48
CA ALA A 190 3.89 26.06 0.32
C ALA A 190 3.84 26.56 -1.14
N ALA A 191 4.92 26.38 -1.91
CA ALA A 191 4.98 26.67 -3.33
C ALA A 191 4.37 25.56 -4.23
N GLY A 192 3.79 24.50 -3.64
CA GLY A 192 3.19 23.38 -4.37
C GLY A 192 4.18 22.37 -4.95
N MET A 193 5.47 22.47 -4.61
CA MET A 193 6.53 21.57 -5.09
C MET A 193 6.57 20.30 -4.22
N ASN A 194 5.64 19.39 -4.48
CA ASN A 194 5.43 18.22 -3.63
C ASN A 194 5.98 16.92 -4.21
N ASN A 195 6.38 16.02 -3.32
CA ASN A 195 6.68 14.65 -3.70
C ASN A 195 5.37 13.94 -4.04
N THR A 196 5.29 13.29 -5.19
CA THR A 196 4.07 12.61 -5.68
C THR A 196 4.30 11.15 -5.98
N THR A 197 3.25 10.36 -5.95
CA THR A 197 3.25 8.94 -6.33
C THR A 197 1.87 8.52 -6.80
N THR A 198 1.82 7.39 -7.50
CA THR A 198 0.60 6.65 -7.79
C THR A 198 0.66 5.29 -7.08
N SER A 199 -0.48 4.57 -6.97
CA SER A 199 -0.45 3.23 -6.39
C SER A 199 0.16 2.21 -7.35
N ALA A 200 -0.03 2.42 -8.66
CA ALA A 200 0.59 1.62 -9.71
C ALA A 200 2.13 1.65 -9.61
N ASP A 201 2.72 2.83 -9.45
CA ASP A 201 4.18 3.00 -9.38
C ASP A 201 4.78 2.29 -8.18
N LEU A 202 4.19 2.47 -6.99
CA LEU A 202 4.65 1.79 -5.78
C LEU A 202 4.49 0.28 -5.92
N ALA A 203 3.40 -0.20 -6.53
CA ALA A 203 3.19 -1.63 -6.76
C ALA A 203 4.29 -2.19 -7.68
N VAL A 204 4.57 -1.51 -8.80
CA VAL A 204 5.65 -1.89 -9.73
C VAL A 204 7.00 -1.95 -9.01
N LEU A 205 7.36 -0.95 -8.20
CA LEU A 205 8.63 -0.98 -7.47
C LEU A 205 8.71 -2.18 -6.53
N LEU A 206 7.66 -2.47 -5.76
CA LEU A 206 7.60 -3.61 -4.86
C LEU A 206 7.66 -4.96 -5.59
N GLU A 207 7.01 -5.07 -6.75
CA GLU A 207 7.14 -6.25 -7.61
C GLU A 207 8.59 -6.46 -8.08
N ARG A 208 9.26 -5.40 -8.55
CA ARG A 208 10.67 -5.46 -9.00
C ARG A 208 11.61 -5.83 -7.86
N ILE A 209 11.34 -5.37 -6.65
CA ILE A 209 12.09 -5.73 -5.44
C ILE A 209 11.93 -7.23 -5.15
N GLU A 210 10.69 -7.74 -5.10
CA GLU A 210 10.44 -9.15 -4.78
C GLU A 210 11.01 -10.10 -5.86
N ARG A 211 10.90 -9.71 -7.14
CA ARG A 211 11.47 -10.46 -8.26
C ARG A 211 12.99 -10.35 -8.37
N LYS A 212 13.64 -9.51 -7.54
CA LYS A 212 15.09 -9.21 -7.60
C LYS A 212 15.54 -8.66 -8.95
N GLU A 213 14.66 -7.89 -9.58
CA GLU A 213 14.90 -7.21 -10.86
C GLU A 213 15.38 -5.78 -10.64
N ALA A 214 15.16 -5.22 -9.45
CA ALA A 214 15.55 -3.86 -9.10
C ALA A 214 17.05 -3.72 -8.74
N LEU A 215 17.63 -4.76 -8.15
CA LEU A 215 18.96 -4.78 -7.56
C LEU A 215 19.53 -6.20 -7.62
N GLY A 216 20.85 -6.34 -7.50
CA GLY A 216 21.49 -7.64 -7.29
C GLY A 216 21.00 -8.34 -6.01
N ALA A 217 21.15 -9.67 -5.96
CA ALA A 217 20.53 -10.52 -4.93
C ALA A 217 20.86 -10.10 -3.48
N ALA A 218 22.08 -9.66 -3.19
CA ALA A 218 22.49 -9.22 -1.87
C ALA A 218 21.77 -7.92 -1.44
N SER A 219 21.72 -6.92 -2.33
CA SER A 219 21.05 -5.65 -2.05
C SER A 219 19.54 -5.79 -2.02
N ALA A 220 18.95 -6.61 -2.91
CA ALA A 220 17.53 -6.94 -2.86
C ALA A 220 17.16 -7.66 -1.55
N GLY A 221 18.01 -8.57 -1.08
CA GLY A 221 17.85 -9.24 0.22
C GLY A 221 17.88 -8.27 1.39
N LEU A 222 18.88 -7.38 1.44
CA LEU A 222 18.97 -6.33 2.46
C LEU A 222 17.76 -5.39 2.40
N MET A 223 17.31 -5.03 1.19
CA MET A 223 16.16 -4.15 1.03
C MET A 223 14.89 -4.75 1.63
N LYS A 224 14.63 -6.01 1.30
CA LYS A 224 13.51 -6.76 1.86
C LYS A 224 13.61 -6.89 3.38
N GLU A 225 14.78 -7.20 3.92
CA GLU A 225 15.01 -7.30 5.36
C GLU A 225 14.69 -5.99 6.09
N ILE A 226 15.12 -4.85 5.54
CA ILE A 226 14.85 -3.54 6.14
C ILE A 226 13.34 -3.22 6.08
N LEU A 227 12.66 -3.49 4.97
CA LEU A 227 11.21 -3.28 4.83
C LEU A 227 10.41 -4.18 5.78
N LEU A 228 10.87 -5.41 6.03
CA LEU A 228 10.26 -6.35 6.98
C LEU A 228 10.37 -5.90 8.44
N ARG A 229 11.32 -5.00 8.74
CA ARG A 229 11.54 -4.48 10.09
C ARG A 229 10.75 -3.20 10.38
N GLN A 230 9.93 -2.71 9.46
CA GLN A 230 9.05 -1.56 9.69
C GLN A 230 8.27 -1.70 11.01
N GLU A 231 8.28 -0.64 11.83
CA GLU A 231 7.65 -0.69 13.16
C GLU A 231 6.20 -0.19 13.16
N PHE A 232 5.84 0.68 12.22
CA PHE A 232 4.47 1.20 12.09
C PHE A 232 3.55 0.21 11.39
N ASN A 233 3.05 -0.78 12.13
CA ASN A 233 2.27 -1.90 11.61
C ASN A 233 0.73 -1.70 11.67
N GLY A 234 0.26 -0.45 11.80
CA GLY A 234 -1.17 -0.15 12.04
C GLY A 234 -2.06 -0.20 10.80
N GLU A 235 -1.47 -0.27 9.61
CA GLU A 235 -2.13 -0.18 8.31
C GLU A 235 -2.30 -1.56 7.64
N ILE A 236 -1.58 -1.88 6.55
CA ILE A 236 -1.73 -3.17 5.87
C ILE A 236 -1.44 -4.36 6.79
N PRO A 237 -0.38 -4.35 7.64
CA PRO A 237 -0.07 -5.48 8.52
C PRO A 237 -1.19 -5.80 9.51
N ALA A 238 -1.96 -4.81 9.97
CA ALA A 238 -3.09 -5.04 10.88
C ALA A 238 -4.32 -5.66 10.20
N GLY A 239 -4.35 -5.72 8.86
CA GLY A 239 -5.42 -6.37 8.09
C GLY A 239 -5.18 -7.86 7.79
N VAL A 240 -4.02 -8.41 8.17
CA VAL A 240 -3.65 -9.81 7.91
C VAL A 240 -3.41 -10.56 9.23
N PRO A 241 -3.42 -11.91 9.25
CA PRO A 241 -3.19 -12.68 10.46
C PRO A 241 -1.89 -12.29 11.17
N ALA A 242 -1.95 -12.17 12.50
CA ALA A 242 -0.79 -11.86 13.32
C ALA A 242 0.38 -12.83 13.05
N GLY A 243 1.58 -12.28 12.95
CA GLY A 243 2.79 -13.05 12.60
C GLY A 243 3.01 -13.26 11.09
N THR A 244 2.08 -12.84 10.23
CA THR A 244 2.33 -12.77 8.79
C THR A 244 3.43 -11.74 8.52
N PRO A 245 4.56 -12.11 7.88
CA PRO A 245 5.57 -11.14 7.52
C PRO A 245 5.02 -10.15 6.48
N VAL A 246 5.30 -8.87 6.66
CA VAL A 246 4.90 -7.80 5.75
C VAL A 246 6.08 -6.86 5.54
N ALA A 247 6.60 -6.79 4.31
CA ALA A 247 7.67 -5.86 3.94
C ALA A 247 7.03 -4.59 3.40
N HIS A 248 7.10 -3.48 4.13
CA HIS A 248 6.28 -2.32 3.78
C HIS A 248 6.85 -0.95 4.17
N LYS A 249 6.24 0.09 3.58
CA LYS A 249 6.49 1.49 3.93
C LYS A 249 5.19 2.28 4.03
N THR A 250 4.96 2.81 5.22
CA THR A 250 3.87 3.74 5.52
C THR A 250 4.19 5.17 5.06
N GLY A 251 3.15 6.00 4.95
CA GLY A 251 3.29 7.45 4.81
C GLY A 251 2.07 8.18 5.36
N SER A 252 2.30 9.24 6.14
CA SER A 252 1.23 10.12 6.64
C SER A 252 1.62 11.59 6.44
N ILE A 253 0.67 12.41 6.01
CA ILE A 253 0.76 13.88 5.97
C ILE A 253 -0.63 14.46 5.74
N THR A 254 -1.06 15.46 6.52
CA THR A 254 -2.29 16.27 6.26
C THR A 254 -3.48 15.50 5.63
N ALA A 255 -4.24 14.74 6.44
CA ALA A 255 -5.41 13.97 5.99
C ALA A 255 -5.12 12.96 4.86
N THR A 256 -3.86 12.54 4.72
CA THR A 256 -3.35 11.53 3.79
C THR A 256 -2.68 10.44 4.62
N LEU A 257 -3.08 9.18 4.42
CA LEU A 257 -2.48 8.00 5.05
C LEU A 257 -2.29 6.91 4.00
N HIS A 258 -1.10 6.32 3.96
CA HIS A 258 -0.65 5.41 2.92
C HIS A 258 0.05 4.22 3.51
N ASP A 259 -0.04 3.09 2.82
CA ASP A 259 0.85 1.96 3.03
C ASP A 259 1.07 1.19 1.73
N ALA A 260 2.28 0.71 1.51
CA ALA A 260 2.71 -0.01 0.32
C ALA A 260 3.53 -1.22 0.75
N ALA A 261 3.04 -2.42 0.46
CA ALA A 261 3.50 -3.66 1.08
C ALA A 261 3.65 -4.83 0.12
N ILE A 262 4.63 -5.70 0.42
CA ILE A 262 4.66 -7.10 -0.01
C ILE A 262 4.25 -7.95 1.19
N VAL A 263 3.20 -8.74 1.04
CA VAL A 263 2.66 -9.62 2.10
C VAL A 263 3.07 -11.06 1.82
N TYR A 264 3.49 -11.79 2.85
CA TYR A 264 3.97 -13.17 2.72
C TYR A 264 3.07 -14.18 3.46
N PRO A 265 1.95 -14.63 2.85
CA PRO A 265 1.13 -15.68 3.42
C PRO A 265 1.91 -17.00 3.52
N SER A 266 1.65 -17.79 4.57
CA SER A 266 2.27 -19.10 4.72
C SER A 266 1.79 -20.06 3.61
N GLY A 267 2.71 -20.88 3.09
CA GLY A 267 2.39 -21.93 2.12
C GLY A 267 2.13 -21.48 0.68
N ARG A 268 2.39 -20.20 0.34
CA ARG A 268 2.25 -19.69 -1.03
C ARG A 268 3.21 -18.54 -1.34
N PRO A 269 3.42 -18.19 -2.62
CA PRO A 269 4.11 -16.96 -3.01
C PRO A 269 3.39 -15.70 -2.49
N PRO A 270 4.14 -14.59 -2.32
CA PRO A 270 3.62 -13.33 -1.81
C PRO A 270 2.71 -12.60 -2.79
N TYR A 271 2.05 -11.55 -2.30
CA TYR A 271 1.34 -10.58 -3.12
C TYR A 271 1.76 -9.14 -2.75
N VAL A 272 1.61 -8.22 -3.69
CA VAL A 272 1.78 -6.78 -3.46
C VAL A 272 0.42 -6.14 -3.21
N LEU A 273 0.36 -5.25 -2.23
CA LEU A 273 -0.78 -4.38 -1.98
C LEU A 273 -0.30 -2.96 -1.69
N VAL A 274 -0.86 -1.99 -2.40
CA VAL A 274 -0.68 -0.57 -2.15
C VAL A 274 -2.03 0.08 -1.92
N VAL A 275 -2.16 0.84 -0.84
CA VAL A 275 -3.36 1.62 -0.52
C VAL A 275 -2.95 3.07 -0.25
N LEU A 276 -3.43 3.98 -1.09
CA LEU A 276 -3.24 5.41 -0.93
C LEU A 276 -4.56 6.06 -0.58
N THR A 277 -4.64 6.82 0.52
CA THR A 277 -5.84 7.54 0.94
C THR A 277 -5.56 9.02 1.10
N ARG A 278 -6.54 9.87 0.76
CA ARG A 278 -6.56 11.30 1.10
C ARG A 278 -7.97 11.78 1.37
N LYS A 279 -8.09 13.01 1.89
CA LYS A 279 -9.37 13.64 2.29
C LYS A 279 -10.11 12.87 3.38
N ILE A 280 -9.37 12.24 4.29
CA ILE A 280 -9.92 11.61 5.48
C ILE A 280 -9.28 12.30 6.70
N PRO A 281 -9.95 13.32 7.28
CA PRO A 281 -9.35 14.13 8.36
C PRO A 281 -9.03 13.31 9.62
N ASP A 282 -9.87 12.34 9.96
CA ASP A 282 -9.64 11.44 11.08
C ASP A 282 -8.75 10.28 10.63
N GLU A 283 -7.49 10.31 11.06
CA GLU A 283 -6.49 9.28 10.75
C GLU A 283 -6.95 7.88 11.22
N SER A 284 -7.71 7.77 12.30
CA SER A 284 -8.24 6.48 12.76
C SER A 284 -9.25 5.89 11.78
N VAL A 285 -10.04 6.74 11.10
CA VAL A 285 -10.95 6.31 10.03
C VAL A 285 -10.16 5.87 8.80
N ALA A 286 -9.13 6.63 8.41
CA ALA A 286 -8.26 6.28 7.30
C ALA A 286 -7.56 4.94 7.55
N ARG A 287 -7.00 4.75 8.74
CA ARG A 287 -6.32 3.52 9.17
C ARG A 287 -7.26 2.33 9.14
N ARG A 288 -8.46 2.44 9.73
CA ARG A 288 -9.48 1.38 9.67
C ARG A 288 -9.86 1.03 8.22
N LEU A 289 -9.95 2.03 7.33
CA LEU A 289 -10.23 1.79 5.92
C LEU A 289 -9.10 0.98 5.24
N ILE A 290 -7.83 1.31 5.50
CA ILE A 290 -6.68 0.56 4.96
C ILE A 290 -6.66 -0.88 5.50
N VAL A 291 -6.90 -1.07 6.81
CA VAL A 291 -7.00 -2.40 7.45
C VAL A 291 -8.09 -3.23 6.79
N ASP A 292 -9.27 -2.65 6.56
CA ASP A 292 -10.40 -3.35 5.95
C ASP A 292 -10.12 -3.73 4.49
N ILE A 293 -9.46 -2.87 3.73
CA ILE A 293 -9.00 -3.17 2.36
C ILE A 293 -7.99 -4.32 2.39
N SER A 294 -7.00 -4.26 3.29
CA SER A 294 -5.98 -5.31 3.44
C SER A 294 -6.61 -6.68 3.75
N ARG A 295 -7.60 -6.71 4.66
CA ARG A 295 -8.34 -7.91 5.00
C ARG A 295 -9.14 -8.49 3.83
N LEU A 296 -9.84 -7.65 3.07
CA LEU A 296 -10.58 -8.08 1.87
C LEU A 296 -9.65 -8.65 0.79
N VAL A 297 -8.46 -8.06 0.64
CA VAL A 297 -7.40 -8.56 -0.26
C VAL A 297 -6.82 -9.88 0.25
N TRP A 298 -6.54 -10.00 1.54
CA TRP A 298 -6.07 -11.26 2.15
C TRP A 298 -7.06 -12.40 1.89
N GLU A 299 -8.34 -12.16 2.14
CA GLU A 299 -9.43 -13.11 1.89
C GLU A 299 -9.48 -13.56 0.43
N HIS A 300 -9.37 -12.59 -0.48
CA HIS A 300 -9.39 -12.87 -1.92
C HIS A 300 -8.15 -13.66 -2.35
N ALA A 301 -6.97 -13.21 -1.93
CA ALA A 301 -5.71 -13.85 -2.28
C ALA A 301 -5.67 -15.28 -1.74
N THR A 302 -5.90 -15.47 -0.44
CA THR A 302 -5.69 -16.74 0.26
C THR A 302 -6.89 -17.69 0.27
N GLY A 303 -8.08 -17.19 -0.03
CA GLY A 303 -9.33 -17.94 0.17
C GLY A 303 -9.71 -18.16 1.64
N THR A 304 -9.05 -17.47 2.58
CA THR A 304 -9.28 -17.62 4.03
C THR A 304 -9.78 -16.33 4.66
N SER A 305 -10.86 -16.42 5.45
CA SER A 305 -11.36 -15.30 6.23
C SER A 305 -10.50 -15.06 7.46
N HIS A 306 -9.97 -13.84 7.60
CA HIS A 306 -9.35 -13.41 8.85
C HIS A 306 -10.36 -12.63 9.69
N VAL A 307 -10.73 -13.20 10.84
CA VAL A 307 -11.45 -12.48 11.89
C VAL A 307 -10.39 -11.90 12.82
N ALA A 308 -10.21 -10.58 12.80
CA ALA A 308 -9.36 -9.92 13.79
C ALA A 308 -9.98 -10.17 15.18
N GLU A 309 -9.24 -10.83 16.06
CA GLU A 309 -9.65 -10.96 17.47
C GLU A 309 -9.73 -9.55 18.06
N GLY A 310 -10.96 -9.11 18.36
CA GLY A 310 -11.23 -7.77 18.86
C GLY A 310 -10.44 -7.45 20.12
N ARG A 311 -9.82 -6.27 20.14
CA ARG A 311 -9.43 -5.55 21.34
C ARG A 311 -9.94 -4.13 21.25
#